data_AF-A0AAN6SAX5-F1
#
_entry.id   AF-A0AAN6SAX5-F1
#
_cell.length_a   1.000
_cell.length_b   1.000
_cell.length_c   1.000
_cell.angle_alpha   90.00
_cell.angle_beta   90.00
_cell.angle_gamma   90.00
#
_symmetry.space_group_name_H-M   'P 1'
#
loop_
_entity.id
_entity.type
_entity.pdbx_description
1 polymer ?
#
loop_
_entity_poly.entity_id
_entity_poly.type
_entity_poly.pdbx_seq_one_letter_code
_entity_poly.pdbx_strand_id
1 'polypeptide(L)'
;MIANWWNAAKSVGLPAVKDPNGGDNLGIYWFPHAVDASTRTRSHSKRNHYDRVKDSRPNYHILPSNMVSKVIFRGTTAVGVEYLPTAGGKAATAYAAKEVILAAGALSTPKILQLSGIGSKNLLQKYEIPVVVDLPGVGSNLQDQLTLKVPYTASNNLFPNSGSIANNATYAAEQRALYDSKKQRAYTIVSTLSTNIAMMSLSQTTSSYKKIVSNARAAAAPYSLSSGVDASVLAGYTADGVTIYLNKPLSRGAVTINSTNPLENPLVDYRAVTDPADIEVLTALFRKNRELMTAPDMAALGVAEAAPFGEPIIADSELASTFRGAIDPSNAHQCCTVAMMPRALGGVVSSEQKVYGVKGLRVADISYWPFQISGAPTATMYASGERLAESIKREYKLAEYKR
;
A
#
# COMPACT_ATOMS: atom_id res chain seq x y z
N MET A 1 -3.80 -14.06 -24.06
CA MET A 1 -3.99 -13.95 -22.59
C MET A 1 -4.76 -12.70 -22.18
N ILE A 2 -4.24 -11.48 -22.38
CA ILE A 2 -4.92 -10.25 -21.93
C ILE A 2 -6.34 -10.07 -22.50
N ALA A 3 -6.53 -10.26 -23.80
CA ALA A 3 -7.85 -10.16 -24.44
C ALA A 3 -8.80 -11.28 -23.97
N ASN A 4 -8.28 -12.50 -23.83
CA ASN A 4 -9.05 -13.65 -23.30
C ASN A 4 -9.55 -13.38 -21.88
N TRP A 5 -8.68 -12.88 -21.00
CA TRP A 5 -9.03 -12.54 -19.63
C TRP A 5 -10.11 -11.45 -19.59
N TRP A 6 -9.98 -10.43 -20.43
CA TRP A 6 -10.98 -9.35 -20.54
C TRP A 6 -12.35 -9.88 -20.99
N ASN A 7 -12.38 -10.73 -22.01
CA ASN A 7 -13.61 -11.35 -22.50
C ASN A 7 -14.24 -12.28 -21.46
N ALA A 8 -13.42 -13.11 -20.79
CA ALA A 8 -13.85 -13.96 -19.69
C ALA A 8 -14.45 -13.15 -18.54
N ALA A 9 -13.81 -12.05 -18.17
CA ALA A 9 -14.33 -11.14 -17.15
C ALA A 9 -15.72 -10.57 -17.54
N LYS A 10 -15.90 -10.19 -18.80
CA LYS A 10 -17.21 -9.75 -19.32
C LYS A 10 -18.24 -10.88 -19.30
N SER A 11 -17.87 -12.10 -19.69
CA SER A 11 -18.81 -13.24 -19.75
C SER A 11 -19.31 -13.63 -18.37
N VAL A 12 -18.51 -13.42 -17.31
CA VAL A 12 -18.93 -13.63 -15.91
C VAL A 12 -19.64 -12.42 -15.28
N GLY A 13 -20.03 -11.44 -16.11
CA GLY A 13 -20.90 -10.33 -15.74
C GLY A 13 -20.19 -9.06 -15.25
N LEU A 14 -18.87 -8.93 -15.44
CA LEU A 14 -18.16 -7.72 -15.01
C LEU A 14 -18.27 -6.59 -16.05
N PRO A 15 -18.79 -5.40 -15.67
CA PRO A 15 -18.93 -4.29 -16.60
C PRO A 15 -17.56 -3.67 -16.91
N ALA A 16 -17.39 -3.17 -18.13
CA ALA A 16 -16.20 -2.40 -18.48
C ALA A 16 -16.34 -0.95 -18.02
N VAL A 17 -15.35 -0.45 -17.27
CA VAL A 17 -15.29 0.93 -16.79
C VAL A 17 -14.36 1.73 -17.69
N LYS A 18 -14.86 2.85 -18.22
CA LYS A 18 -14.10 3.70 -19.15
C LYS A 18 -13.02 4.52 -18.45
N ASP A 19 -13.35 5.11 -17.30
CA ASP A 19 -12.39 5.87 -16.49
C ASP A 19 -12.53 5.49 -15.01
N PRO A 20 -11.67 4.58 -14.50
CA PRO A 20 -11.71 4.15 -13.11
C PRO A 20 -11.24 5.24 -12.13
N ASN A 21 -10.66 6.34 -12.61
CA ASN A 21 -10.20 7.45 -11.76
C ASN A 21 -11.28 8.51 -11.54
N GLY A 22 -12.44 8.38 -12.21
CA GLY A 22 -13.58 9.29 -12.08
C GLY A 22 -14.38 9.15 -10.77
N GLY A 23 -13.96 8.27 -9.86
CA GLY A 23 -14.61 8.05 -8.55
C GLY A 23 -15.45 6.78 -8.46
N ASP A 24 -15.73 6.12 -9.58
CA ASP A 24 -16.32 4.78 -9.64
C ASP A 24 -15.40 3.85 -10.44
N ASN A 25 -14.86 2.84 -9.76
CA ASN A 25 -13.97 1.85 -10.35
C ASN A 25 -14.56 0.44 -10.32
N LEU A 26 -15.87 0.24 -10.12
CA LEU A 26 -16.45 -1.10 -10.06
C LEU A 26 -16.59 -1.72 -11.46
N GLY A 27 -15.76 -2.72 -11.76
CA GLY A 27 -15.75 -3.46 -13.02
C GLY A 27 -14.35 -3.79 -13.49
N ILE A 28 -14.21 -4.08 -14.78
CA ILE A 28 -12.92 -4.24 -15.44
C ILE A 28 -12.46 -2.94 -16.08
N TYR A 29 -11.19 -2.61 -15.92
CA TYR A 29 -10.62 -1.40 -16.51
C TYR A 29 -9.13 -1.54 -16.79
N TRP A 30 -8.67 -0.65 -17.67
CA TRP A 30 -7.26 -0.35 -17.84
C TRP A 30 -6.86 0.76 -16.88
N PHE A 31 -5.67 0.67 -16.30
CA PHE A 31 -5.17 1.73 -15.45
C PHE A 31 -3.84 2.27 -15.98
N PRO A 32 -3.63 3.61 -15.90
CA PRO A 32 -2.37 4.19 -16.29
C PRO A 32 -1.28 3.84 -15.26
N HIS A 33 -0.04 3.74 -15.72
CA HIS A 33 1.12 3.67 -14.85
C HIS A 33 1.71 5.06 -14.63
N ALA A 34 2.43 5.25 -13.53
CA ALA A 34 3.20 6.45 -13.26
C ALA A 34 4.44 6.52 -14.18
N VAL A 35 4.21 6.83 -15.45
CA VAL A 35 5.21 6.89 -16.53
C VAL A 35 5.03 8.22 -17.26
N ASP A 36 6.15 8.88 -17.54
CA ASP A 36 6.17 10.09 -18.35
C ASP A 36 5.88 9.75 -19.82
N ALA A 37 4.89 10.41 -20.42
CA ALA A 37 4.35 10.02 -21.72
C ALA A 37 5.35 10.20 -22.88
N SER A 38 6.28 11.15 -22.77
CA SER A 38 7.28 11.42 -23.81
C SER A 38 8.52 10.57 -23.61
N THR A 39 9.09 10.58 -22.40
CA THR A 39 10.36 9.90 -22.11
C THR A 39 10.19 8.42 -21.78
N ARG A 40 8.97 7.94 -21.52
CA ARG A 40 8.66 6.56 -21.09
C ARG A 40 9.53 6.08 -19.92
N THR A 41 9.89 7.01 -19.06
CA THR A 41 10.59 6.74 -17.81
C THR A 41 9.61 6.91 -16.64
N ARG A 42 9.96 6.36 -15.48
CA ARG A 42 9.13 6.49 -14.27
C ARG A 42 8.85 7.96 -13.96
N SER A 43 7.60 8.28 -13.72
CA SER A 43 7.14 9.54 -13.14
C SER A 43 7.08 9.39 -11.62
N HIS A 44 7.81 10.23 -10.88
CA HIS A 44 7.90 10.14 -9.42
C HIS A 44 8.09 11.52 -8.78
N SER A 45 7.80 11.60 -7.47
CA SER A 45 7.72 12.85 -6.71
C SER A 45 9.01 13.66 -6.75
N LYS A 46 10.18 13.04 -6.54
CA LYS A 46 11.48 13.74 -6.64
C LYS A 46 11.65 14.45 -7.99
N ARG A 47 11.36 13.77 -9.11
CA ARG A 47 11.49 14.40 -10.43
C ARG A 47 10.51 15.54 -10.60
N ASN A 48 9.25 15.31 -10.23
CA ASN A 48 8.16 16.23 -10.59
C ASN A 48 8.02 17.42 -9.63
N HIS A 49 8.32 17.25 -8.35
CA HIS A 49 8.15 18.28 -7.32
C HIS A 49 9.46 18.87 -6.79
N TYR A 50 10.62 18.27 -7.11
CA TYR A 50 11.92 18.81 -6.70
C TYR A 50 12.85 19.11 -7.89
N ASP A 51 13.24 18.12 -8.69
CA ASP A 51 14.27 18.30 -9.74
C ASP A 51 13.89 19.38 -10.76
N ARG A 52 12.60 19.54 -11.06
CA ARG A 52 12.07 20.56 -11.99
C ARG A 52 12.11 21.99 -11.46
N VAL A 53 12.26 22.19 -10.15
CA VAL A 53 12.13 23.51 -9.51
C VAL A 53 13.32 23.91 -8.66
N LYS A 54 14.22 22.97 -8.32
CA LYS A 54 15.34 23.20 -7.40
C LYS A 54 16.21 24.41 -7.78
N ASP A 55 16.46 24.62 -9.07
CA ASP A 55 17.34 25.71 -9.54
C ASP A 55 16.65 27.08 -9.47
N SER A 56 15.31 27.11 -9.45
CA SER A 56 14.48 28.32 -9.31
C SER A 56 14.07 28.62 -7.86
N ARG A 57 14.38 27.73 -6.91
CA ARG A 57 13.91 27.80 -5.51
C ARG A 57 15.10 27.65 -4.55
N PRO A 58 15.91 28.70 -4.34
CA PRO A 58 17.06 28.64 -3.44
C PRO A 58 16.69 28.36 -1.97
N ASN A 59 15.41 28.53 -1.62
CA ASN A 59 14.83 28.22 -0.32
C ASN A 59 14.30 26.78 -0.17
N TYR A 60 14.49 25.90 -1.18
CA TYR A 60 14.07 24.50 -1.13
C TYR A 60 15.27 23.57 -0.90
N HIS A 61 15.62 23.39 0.37
CA HIS A 61 16.72 22.51 0.79
C HIS A 61 16.27 21.04 0.89
N ILE A 62 17.10 20.11 0.39
CA ILE A 62 16.97 18.67 0.64
C ILE A 62 18.30 18.17 1.19
N LEU A 63 18.24 17.42 2.28
CA LEU A 63 19.39 16.75 2.88
C LEU A 63 19.19 15.23 2.76
N PRO A 64 19.71 14.60 1.69
CA PRO A 64 19.57 13.16 1.49
C PRO A 64 20.45 12.38 2.49
N SER A 65 20.23 11.06 2.56
CA SER A 65 21.02 10.12 3.38
C SER A 65 21.06 10.47 4.87
N ASN A 66 20.00 11.12 5.36
CA ASN A 66 19.79 11.44 6.76
C ASN A 66 18.41 10.94 7.20
N MET A 67 18.33 10.41 8.42
CA MET A 67 17.10 9.95 9.04
C MET A 67 16.72 10.90 10.17
N VAL A 68 15.46 11.31 10.24
CA VAL A 68 14.92 11.99 11.42
C VAL A 68 14.74 10.96 12.54
N SER A 69 15.37 11.19 13.69
CA SER A 69 15.24 10.31 14.86
C SER A 69 13.98 10.65 15.66
N LYS A 70 13.76 11.93 15.93
CA LYS A 70 12.62 12.44 16.72
C LYS A 70 12.33 13.91 16.42
N VAL A 71 11.12 14.33 16.75
CA VAL A 71 10.69 15.72 16.88
C VAL A 71 11.12 16.24 18.25
N ILE A 72 11.62 17.47 18.28
CA ILE A 72 12.06 18.15 19.51
C ILE A 72 10.95 19.09 19.98
N PHE A 73 10.67 19.06 21.28
CA PHE A 73 9.59 19.84 21.89
C PHE A 73 10.08 20.84 22.93
N ARG A 74 9.39 21.99 23.01
CA ARG A 74 9.38 22.88 24.17
C ARG A 74 7.96 22.85 24.77
N GLY A 75 7.80 22.17 25.91
CA GLY A 75 6.48 21.80 26.41
C GLY A 75 5.75 20.96 25.36
N THR A 76 4.59 21.40 24.88
CA THR A 76 3.82 20.73 23.81
C THR A 76 3.99 21.38 22.44
N THR A 77 4.96 22.29 22.26
CA THR A 77 5.23 22.94 20.97
C THR A 77 6.40 22.26 20.28
N ALA A 78 6.20 21.73 19.08
CA ALA A 78 7.27 21.21 18.24
C ALA A 78 8.15 22.38 17.76
N VAL A 79 9.46 22.28 17.97
CA VAL A 79 10.42 23.35 17.66
C VAL A 79 11.49 22.94 16.65
N GLY A 80 11.53 21.66 16.26
CA GLY A 80 12.52 21.15 15.33
C GLY A 80 12.56 19.63 15.28
N VAL A 81 13.58 19.10 14.62
CA VAL A 81 13.86 17.68 14.53
C VAL A 81 15.33 17.40 14.85
N GLU A 82 15.57 16.26 15.47
CA GLU A 82 16.88 15.64 15.54
C GLU A 82 17.02 14.67 14.35
N TYR A 83 18.17 14.67 13.69
CA TYR A 83 18.46 13.79 12.57
C TYR A 83 19.91 13.31 12.59
N LEU A 84 20.20 12.21 11.91
CA LEU A 84 21.53 11.63 11.81
C LEU A 84 21.74 10.95 10.45
N PRO A 85 23.00 10.76 10.00
CA PRO A 85 23.29 10.02 8.78
C PRO A 85 22.72 8.59 8.83
N THR A 86 22.16 8.11 7.72
CA THR A 86 21.58 6.76 7.65
C THR A 86 22.62 5.65 7.81
N ALA A 87 23.89 5.94 7.57
CA ALA A 87 25.01 5.02 7.80
C ALA A 87 25.51 5.01 9.25
N GLY A 88 24.86 5.76 10.16
CA GLY A 88 25.34 6.00 11.52
C GLY A 88 26.25 7.22 11.62
N GLY A 89 26.27 7.85 12.80
CA GLY A 89 27.07 9.06 13.04
C GLY A 89 26.48 9.95 14.13
N LYS A 90 27.06 11.15 14.27
CA LYS A 90 26.59 12.15 15.24
C LYS A 90 25.23 12.70 14.81
N ALA A 91 24.31 12.79 15.76
CA ALA A 91 23.05 13.49 15.57
C ALA A 91 23.29 15.01 15.45
N ALA A 92 22.43 15.66 14.67
CA ALA A 92 22.34 17.10 14.51
C ALA A 92 20.88 17.54 14.68
N THR A 93 20.67 18.86 14.79
CA THR A 93 19.33 19.43 14.98
C THR A 93 19.03 20.47 13.92
N ALA A 94 17.82 20.42 13.37
CA ALA A 94 17.25 21.47 12.56
C ALA A 94 16.02 22.06 13.27
N TYR A 95 16.03 23.36 13.52
CA TYR A 95 14.91 24.06 14.16
C TYR A 95 13.90 24.57 13.12
N ALA A 96 12.62 24.56 13.49
CA ALA A 96 11.53 25.04 12.67
C ALA A 96 10.85 26.25 13.34
N ALA A 97 10.81 27.38 12.65
CA ALA A 97 10.17 28.60 13.16
C ALA A 97 8.64 28.59 13.05
N LYS A 98 8.07 27.69 12.23
CA LYS A 98 6.63 27.60 11.96
C LYS A 98 6.05 26.25 12.34
N GLU A 99 6.41 25.22 11.58
CA GLU A 99 5.84 23.87 11.73
C GLU A 99 6.87 22.80 11.35
N VAL A 100 6.76 21.65 11.99
CA VAL A 100 7.36 20.38 11.58
C VAL A 100 6.27 19.55 10.89
N ILE A 101 6.60 18.95 9.74
CA ILE A 101 5.68 18.10 8.98
C ILE A 101 6.35 16.74 8.81
N LEU A 102 5.75 15.69 9.37
CA LEU A 102 6.21 14.32 9.18
C LEU A 102 5.60 13.76 7.89
N ALA A 103 6.45 13.26 7.01
CA ALA A 103 6.08 12.61 5.75
C ALA A 103 6.93 11.35 5.52
N ALA A 104 7.17 10.58 6.58
CA ALA A 104 8.07 9.42 6.58
C ALA A 104 7.36 8.10 6.21
N GLY A 105 6.05 8.15 5.93
CA GLY A 105 5.24 6.99 5.54
C GLY A 105 4.66 6.22 6.74
N ALA A 106 3.78 5.25 6.45
CA ALA A 106 3.03 4.51 7.46
C ALA A 106 3.87 3.74 8.47
N LEU A 107 5.09 3.34 8.12
CA LEU A 107 5.93 2.55 9.02
C LEU A 107 6.87 3.44 9.85
N SER A 108 7.40 4.52 9.27
CA SER A 108 8.40 5.36 9.94
C SER A 108 7.81 6.54 10.69
N THR A 109 6.70 7.14 10.23
CA THR A 109 6.04 8.23 10.96
C THR A 109 5.58 7.85 12.37
N PRO A 110 4.90 6.73 12.63
CA PRO A 110 4.54 6.34 13.99
C PRO A 110 5.78 6.07 14.86
N LYS A 111 6.85 5.49 14.29
CA LYS A 111 8.13 5.30 14.99
C LYS A 111 8.73 6.64 15.43
N ILE A 112 8.79 7.63 14.53
CA ILE A 112 9.31 8.97 14.86
C ILE A 112 8.48 9.58 15.99
N LEU A 113 7.13 9.52 15.91
CA LEU A 113 6.26 10.03 16.96
C LEU A 113 6.52 9.34 18.32
N GLN A 114 6.62 8.01 18.33
CA GLN A 114 6.92 7.23 19.54
C GLN A 114 8.28 7.63 20.15
N LEU A 115 9.34 7.73 19.33
CA LEU A 115 10.66 8.22 19.78
C LEU A 115 10.65 9.68 20.24
N SER A 116 9.63 10.45 19.84
CA SER A 116 9.43 11.85 20.25
C SER A 116 8.59 12.00 21.51
N GLY A 117 8.17 10.90 22.15
CA GLY A 117 7.30 10.93 23.32
C GLY A 117 5.81 11.11 23.00
N ILE A 118 5.38 10.83 21.76
CA ILE A 118 3.97 10.84 21.35
C ILE A 118 3.55 9.42 20.98
N GLY A 119 2.72 8.80 21.80
CA GLY A 119 2.29 7.42 21.61
C GLY A 119 1.60 6.85 22.85
N SER A 120 1.39 5.54 22.88
CA SER A 120 0.85 4.86 24.07
C SER A 120 1.77 5.07 25.27
N LYS A 121 1.26 5.65 26.35
CA LYS A 121 2.01 5.88 27.59
C LYS A 121 2.75 4.62 28.07
N ASN A 122 2.11 3.46 28.03
CA ASN A 122 2.71 2.19 28.45
C ASN A 122 3.91 1.81 27.58
N LEU A 123 3.81 1.99 26.26
CA LEU A 123 4.92 1.75 25.33
C LEU A 123 6.08 2.71 25.61
N LEU A 124 5.79 4.00 25.77
CA LEU A 124 6.82 5.02 26.00
C LEU A 124 7.55 4.77 27.33
N GLN A 125 6.83 4.43 28.39
CA GLN A 125 7.40 4.09 29.69
C GLN A 125 8.29 2.84 29.63
N LYS A 126 7.92 1.82 28.84
CA LYS A 126 8.74 0.61 28.62
C LYS A 126 10.13 0.95 28.06
N TYR A 127 10.23 1.99 27.24
CA TYR A 127 11.49 2.44 26.62
C TYR A 127 12.09 3.66 27.32
N GLU A 128 11.58 4.03 28.51
CA GLU A 128 12.04 5.19 29.29
C GLU A 128 11.98 6.52 28.52
N ILE A 129 11.04 6.64 27.59
CA ILE A 129 10.82 7.86 26.80
C ILE A 129 9.87 8.79 27.57
N PRO A 130 10.25 10.06 27.84
CA PRO A 130 9.36 11.03 28.45
C PRO A 130 8.09 11.24 27.60
N VAL A 131 6.93 11.18 28.24
CA VAL A 131 5.65 11.35 27.55
C VAL A 131 5.37 12.83 27.32
N VAL A 132 5.31 13.23 26.05
CA VAL A 132 4.83 14.55 25.62
C VAL A 132 3.30 14.54 25.53
N VAL A 133 2.74 13.55 24.82
CA VAL A 133 1.28 13.32 24.75
C VAL A 133 0.99 11.82 24.68
N ASP A 134 0.08 11.36 25.53
CA ASP A 134 -0.48 10.02 25.43
C ASP A 134 -1.51 9.96 24.28
N LEU A 135 -1.09 9.32 23.18
CA LEU A 135 -1.89 9.05 21.98
C LEU A 135 -1.73 7.57 21.61
N PRO A 136 -2.50 6.65 22.24
CA PRO A 136 -2.36 5.21 21.99
C PRO A 136 -2.70 4.79 20.55
N GLY A 137 -3.31 5.67 19.76
CA GLY A 137 -3.51 5.47 18.32
C GLY A 137 -2.23 5.47 17.49
N VAL A 138 -1.12 6.04 17.98
CA VAL A 138 0.15 6.10 17.22
C VAL A 138 0.74 4.71 17.04
N GLY A 139 0.84 4.28 15.79
CA GLY A 139 1.30 2.95 15.41
C GLY A 139 0.19 1.90 15.40
N SER A 140 -0.99 2.20 15.94
CA SER A 140 -2.15 1.30 15.91
C SER A 140 -2.89 1.39 14.57
N ASN A 141 -3.83 0.48 14.30
CA ASN A 141 -4.69 0.53 13.11
C ASN A 141 -3.93 0.41 11.77
N LEU A 142 -2.76 -0.25 11.77
CA LEU A 142 -2.05 -0.59 10.53
C LEU A 142 -2.98 -1.38 9.63
N GLN A 143 -3.11 -0.91 8.39
CA GLN A 143 -3.86 -1.55 7.33
C GLN A 143 -2.99 -1.59 6.08
N ASP A 144 -3.10 -2.67 5.32
CA ASP A 144 -2.54 -2.82 3.99
C ASP A 144 -3.51 -3.69 3.19
N GLN A 145 -3.39 -3.71 1.87
CA GLN A 145 -4.22 -4.58 1.04
C GLN A 145 -3.55 -5.95 0.98
N LEU A 146 -4.29 -7.00 1.34
CA LEU A 146 -3.75 -8.37 1.36
C LEU A 146 -3.65 -8.91 -0.06
N THR A 147 -2.57 -9.62 -0.35
CA THR A 147 -2.35 -10.21 -1.67
C THR A 147 -2.39 -11.72 -1.61
N LEU A 148 -3.31 -12.31 -2.37
CA LEU A 148 -3.36 -13.75 -2.64
C LEU A 148 -2.94 -13.98 -4.09
N LYS A 149 -1.82 -14.67 -4.30
CA LYS A 149 -1.39 -15.09 -5.64
C LYS A 149 -1.93 -16.49 -5.92
N VAL A 150 -2.74 -16.61 -6.97
CA VAL A 150 -3.23 -17.91 -7.47
C VAL A 150 -2.45 -18.24 -8.75
N PRO A 151 -1.50 -19.18 -8.70
CA PRO A 151 -0.69 -19.53 -9.85
C PRO A 151 -1.51 -20.33 -10.88
N TYR A 152 -1.28 -20.04 -12.16
CA TYR A 152 -1.88 -20.74 -13.29
C TYR A 152 -0.80 -21.08 -14.32
N THR A 153 -0.87 -22.28 -14.86
CA THR A 153 -0.14 -22.63 -16.08
C THR A 153 -1.05 -22.42 -17.30
N ALA A 154 -0.47 -22.20 -18.48
CA ALA A 154 -1.21 -22.12 -19.73
C ALA A 154 -0.46 -22.92 -20.80
N SER A 155 -1.11 -23.91 -21.41
CA SER A 155 -0.49 -24.75 -22.44
C SER A 155 -0.41 -24.06 -23.80
N ASN A 156 -1.31 -23.12 -24.09
CA ASN A 156 -1.32 -22.32 -25.32
C ASN A 156 -0.83 -20.88 -25.05
N ASN A 157 0.24 -20.74 -24.27
CA ASN A 157 0.82 -19.44 -23.93
C ASN A 157 1.56 -18.83 -25.13
N LEU A 158 1.01 -17.75 -25.70
CA LEU A 158 1.56 -17.11 -26.89
C LEU A 158 2.80 -16.27 -26.54
N PHE A 159 3.87 -16.42 -27.32
CA PHE A 159 5.03 -15.52 -27.28
C PHE A 159 4.70 -14.20 -28.00
N PRO A 160 5.13 -13.03 -27.49
CA PRO A 160 5.81 -12.83 -26.20
C PRO A 160 4.83 -12.83 -25.00
N ASN A 161 5.34 -13.24 -23.84
CA ASN A 161 4.62 -13.31 -22.55
C ASN A 161 5.43 -12.64 -21.42
N SER A 162 4.89 -12.65 -20.19
CA SER A 162 5.49 -12.09 -18.97
C SER A 162 6.92 -12.57 -18.70
N GLY A 163 7.20 -13.86 -18.96
CA GLY A 163 8.53 -14.44 -18.79
C GLY A 163 9.52 -14.11 -19.92
N SER A 164 9.08 -13.53 -21.04
CA SER A 164 9.91 -13.43 -22.25
C SER A 164 11.13 -12.51 -22.09
N ILE A 165 11.03 -11.43 -21.31
CA ILE A 165 12.20 -10.58 -21.01
C ILE A 165 13.22 -11.33 -20.14
N ALA A 166 12.75 -12.10 -19.17
CA ALA A 166 13.64 -12.80 -18.22
C ALA A 166 14.31 -14.03 -18.87
N ASN A 167 13.57 -14.75 -19.71
CA ASN A 167 13.95 -16.09 -20.17
C ASN A 167 14.54 -16.10 -21.60
N ASN A 168 14.47 -14.99 -22.34
CA ASN A 168 15.01 -14.90 -23.70
C ASN A 168 15.89 -13.66 -23.84
N ALA A 169 17.20 -13.85 -23.69
CA ALA A 169 18.20 -12.78 -23.74
C ALA A 169 18.20 -12.03 -25.10
N THR A 170 17.97 -12.74 -26.21
CA THR A 170 17.89 -12.13 -27.55
C THR A 170 16.70 -11.20 -27.65
N TYR A 171 15.52 -11.65 -27.23
CA TYR A 171 14.32 -10.80 -27.17
C TYR A 171 14.53 -9.61 -26.23
N ALA A 172 15.10 -9.83 -25.04
CA ALA A 172 15.39 -8.77 -24.09
C ALA A 172 16.32 -7.69 -24.69
N ALA A 173 17.40 -8.10 -25.37
CA ALA A 173 18.32 -7.19 -26.03
C ALA A 173 17.62 -6.38 -27.14
N GLU A 174 16.80 -7.04 -27.98
CA GLU A 174 16.02 -6.38 -29.02
C GLU A 174 15.04 -5.35 -28.43
N GLN A 175 14.26 -5.74 -27.42
CA GLN A 175 13.31 -4.84 -26.77
C GLN A 175 14.02 -3.68 -26.07
N ARG A 176 15.22 -3.90 -25.52
CA ARG A 176 16.04 -2.85 -24.92
C ARG A 176 16.51 -1.84 -25.96
N ALA A 177 17.00 -2.31 -27.11
CA ALA A 177 17.42 -1.43 -28.19
C ALA A 177 16.25 -0.58 -28.74
N LEU A 178 15.05 -1.16 -28.83
CA LEU A 178 13.82 -0.46 -29.22
C LEU A 178 13.38 0.58 -28.18
N TYR A 179 13.55 0.28 -26.89
CA TYR A 179 13.30 1.26 -25.84
C TYR A 179 14.30 2.42 -25.88
N ASP A 180 15.58 2.15 -26.11
CA ASP A 180 16.60 3.21 -26.13
C ASP A 180 16.45 4.16 -27.31
N SER A 181 16.28 3.60 -28.50
CA SER A 181 16.20 4.37 -29.74
C SER A 181 14.83 5.02 -29.96
N LYS A 182 13.73 4.35 -29.59
CA LYS A 182 12.37 4.76 -29.96
C LYS A 182 11.42 4.95 -28.79
N LYS A 183 11.82 4.60 -27.56
CA LYS A 183 10.94 4.60 -26.37
C LYS A 183 9.66 3.79 -26.61
N GLN A 184 9.81 2.59 -27.18
CA GLN A 184 8.72 1.69 -27.52
C GLN A 184 8.92 0.29 -26.92
N ARG A 185 7.84 -0.51 -26.99
CA ARG A 185 7.83 -1.97 -26.74
C ARG A 185 7.95 -2.38 -25.27
N ALA A 186 8.43 -3.61 -25.01
CA ALA A 186 8.19 -4.32 -23.76
C ALA A 186 8.69 -3.57 -22.51
N TYR A 187 9.81 -2.82 -22.60
CA TYR A 187 10.31 -1.99 -21.49
C TYR A 187 9.51 -0.71 -21.22
N THR A 188 8.53 -0.36 -22.05
CA THR A 188 7.58 0.72 -21.76
C THR A 188 6.42 0.27 -20.87
N ILE A 189 6.28 -1.04 -20.67
CA ILE A 189 5.27 -1.66 -19.82
C ILE A 189 5.92 -1.96 -18.46
N VAL A 190 5.16 -1.77 -17.38
CA VAL A 190 5.63 -2.13 -16.03
C VAL A 190 5.63 -3.65 -15.90
N SER A 191 6.80 -4.26 -15.77
CA SER A 191 6.98 -5.72 -15.85
C SER A 191 6.34 -6.54 -14.72
N THR A 192 6.01 -5.89 -13.59
CA THR A 192 5.53 -6.58 -12.37
C THR A 192 4.02 -6.45 -12.16
N LEU A 193 3.31 -5.75 -13.03
CA LEU A 193 1.87 -5.49 -12.91
C LEU A 193 1.19 -5.71 -14.26
N SER A 194 -0.02 -6.26 -14.25
CA SER A 194 -0.89 -6.20 -15.43
C SER A 194 -1.19 -4.73 -15.79
N THR A 195 -1.74 -4.51 -16.97
CA THR A 195 -2.27 -3.20 -17.42
C THR A 195 -3.78 -3.11 -17.22
N ASN A 196 -4.42 -4.20 -16.78
CA ASN A 196 -5.83 -4.28 -16.46
C ASN A 196 -6.07 -4.94 -15.10
N ILE A 197 -7.25 -4.70 -14.54
CA ILE A 197 -7.69 -5.28 -13.27
C ILE A 197 -9.22 -5.40 -13.27
N ALA A 198 -9.73 -6.36 -12.50
CA ALA A 198 -11.13 -6.45 -12.13
C ALA A 198 -11.29 -5.97 -10.68
N MET A 199 -12.05 -4.91 -10.48
CA MET A 199 -12.47 -4.44 -9.16
C MET A 199 -13.94 -4.78 -8.98
N MET A 200 -14.28 -5.45 -7.89
CA MET A 200 -15.63 -5.94 -7.66
C MET A 200 -16.11 -5.53 -6.28
N SER A 201 -17.38 -5.14 -6.18
CA SER A 201 -18.06 -5.09 -4.89
C SER A 201 -18.33 -6.50 -4.39
N LEU A 202 -18.53 -6.66 -3.08
CA LEU A 202 -18.85 -7.97 -2.52
C LEU A 202 -20.15 -8.55 -3.11
N SER A 203 -21.12 -7.71 -3.47
CA SER A 203 -22.37 -8.14 -4.11
C SER A 203 -22.19 -8.58 -5.57
N GLN A 204 -21.18 -8.04 -6.28
CA GLN A 204 -20.79 -8.54 -7.60
C GLN A 204 -20.00 -9.86 -7.51
N THR A 205 -19.35 -10.10 -6.38
CA THR A 205 -18.56 -11.31 -6.13
C THR A 205 -19.42 -12.49 -5.66
N THR A 206 -20.41 -12.27 -4.79
CA THR A 206 -21.21 -13.36 -4.21
C THR A 206 -22.62 -12.92 -3.79
N SER A 207 -23.60 -13.82 -3.95
CA SER A 207 -24.96 -13.65 -3.43
C SER A 207 -25.03 -13.65 -1.90
N SER A 208 -24.02 -14.21 -1.22
CA SER A 208 -23.91 -14.26 0.25
C SER A 208 -23.47 -12.94 0.89
N TYR A 209 -23.27 -11.87 0.11
CA TYR A 209 -22.67 -10.61 0.59
C TYR A 209 -23.37 -10.02 1.83
N LYS A 210 -24.71 -10.13 1.94
CA LYS A 210 -25.45 -9.64 3.12
C LYS A 210 -25.05 -10.39 4.39
N LYS A 211 -24.88 -11.71 4.30
CA LYS A 211 -24.45 -12.56 5.41
C LYS A 211 -23.02 -12.19 5.84
N ILE A 212 -22.11 -12.08 4.87
CA ILE A 212 -20.70 -11.72 5.15
C ILE A 212 -20.62 -10.34 5.83
N VAL A 213 -21.36 -9.35 5.33
CA VAL A 213 -21.44 -8.00 5.94
C VAL A 213 -22.05 -8.06 7.35
N SER A 214 -23.06 -8.91 7.58
CA SER A 214 -23.66 -9.09 8.90
C SER A 214 -22.67 -9.73 9.89
N ASN A 215 -21.97 -10.77 9.47
CA ASN A 215 -20.94 -11.45 10.27
C ASN A 215 -19.83 -10.47 10.66
N ALA A 216 -19.32 -9.71 9.68
CA ALA A 216 -18.30 -8.68 9.87
C ALA A 216 -18.71 -7.62 10.91
N ARG A 217 -19.99 -7.25 10.99
CA ARG A 217 -20.49 -6.28 11.98
C ARG A 217 -20.62 -6.88 13.37
N ALA A 218 -20.81 -8.20 13.48
CA ALA A 218 -21.04 -8.90 14.73
C ALA A 218 -19.75 -9.37 15.41
N ALA A 219 -18.66 -9.55 14.66
CA ALA A 219 -17.39 -10.04 15.19
C ALA A 219 -16.60 -8.92 15.90
N ALA A 220 -16.40 -9.06 17.22
CA ALA A 220 -15.44 -8.27 18.00
C ALA A 220 -14.67 -9.19 18.97
N ALA A 221 -13.62 -9.88 18.51
CA ALA A 221 -12.69 -10.60 19.38
C ALA A 221 -11.37 -11.03 18.66
N PRO A 222 -10.25 -11.22 19.40
CA PRO A 222 -8.90 -11.34 18.83
C PRO A 222 -8.39 -12.79 18.81
N TYR A 223 -7.72 -13.22 17.74
CA TYR A 223 -6.97 -14.50 17.69
C TYR A 223 -5.66 -14.41 16.89
N SER A 224 -4.81 -15.43 17.07
CA SER A 224 -3.34 -15.46 16.93
C SER A 224 -2.82 -16.72 16.19
N LEU A 225 -1.49 -16.72 15.88
CA LEU A 225 -0.52 -17.82 15.58
C LEU A 225 -0.44 -18.37 14.13
N SER A 226 0.63 -19.03 13.64
CA SER A 226 2.12 -19.01 13.80
C SER A 226 2.75 -19.77 12.60
N SER A 227 4.10 -19.90 12.56
CA SER A 227 5.02 -20.20 11.45
C SER A 227 5.09 -21.63 10.88
N GLY A 228 5.57 -21.75 9.63
CA GLY A 228 6.16 -22.97 9.05
C GLY A 228 5.76 -23.19 7.59
N VAL A 229 6.45 -22.52 6.65
CA VAL A 229 6.15 -22.61 5.21
C VAL A 229 7.14 -23.54 4.51
N ASP A 230 6.60 -24.49 3.74
CA ASP A 230 7.32 -25.52 2.98
C ASP A 230 8.01 -24.96 1.71
N ALA A 231 9.12 -25.57 1.29
CA ALA A 231 9.92 -25.13 0.14
C ALA A 231 9.17 -25.22 -1.21
N SER A 232 8.16 -26.09 -1.33
CA SER A 232 7.30 -26.18 -2.52
C SER A 232 6.38 -24.97 -2.68
N VAL A 233 6.01 -24.31 -1.58
CA VAL A 233 5.25 -23.04 -1.60
C VAL A 233 6.12 -21.93 -2.20
N LEU A 234 7.44 -21.98 -1.99
CA LEU A 234 8.42 -21.04 -2.58
C LEU A 234 8.52 -21.15 -4.11
N ALA A 235 8.34 -22.36 -4.67
CA ALA A 235 8.37 -22.60 -6.12
C ALA A 235 7.09 -22.13 -6.84
N GLY A 236 5.95 -22.08 -6.16
CA GLY A 236 4.70 -21.52 -6.71
C GLY A 236 4.72 -19.99 -6.88
N TYR A 237 5.58 -19.27 -6.14
CA TYR A 237 5.69 -17.81 -6.20
C TYR A 237 6.29 -17.26 -7.51
N THR A 238 6.95 -18.11 -8.32
CA THR A 238 7.62 -17.73 -9.58
C THR A 238 6.84 -18.09 -10.84
N ALA A 239 5.67 -18.73 -10.71
CA ALA A 239 4.79 -19.04 -11.82
C ALA A 239 3.93 -17.84 -12.24
N ASP A 240 3.56 -17.77 -13.51
CA ASP A 240 2.50 -16.87 -13.98
C ASP A 240 1.23 -17.12 -13.17
N GLY A 241 0.52 -16.07 -12.73
CA GLY A 241 -0.62 -16.22 -11.83
C GLY A 241 -1.54 -15.02 -11.80
N VAL A 242 -2.75 -15.22 -11.29
CA VAL A 242 -3.70 -14.14 -11.03
C VAL A 242 -3.50 -13.65 -9.60
N THR A 243 -3.35 -12.34 -9.45
CA THR A 243 -3.25 -11.68 -8.15
C THR A 243 -4.62 -11.19 -7.70
N ILE A 244 -5.09 -11.67 -6.55
CA ILE A 244 -6.32 -11.23 -5.89
C ILE A 244 -5.92 -10.29 -4.75
N TYR A 245 -6.55 -9.11 -4.71
CA TYR A 245 -6.35 -8.12 -3.64
C TYR A 245 -7.58 -8.02 -2.74
N LEU A 246 -7.38 -8.14 -1.43
CA LEU A 246 -8.37 -7.70 -0.45
C LEU A 246 -8.11 -6.23 -0.10
N ASN A 247 -8.87 -5.32 -0.72
CA ASN A 247 -8.61 -3.88 -0.62
C ASN A 247 -9.01 -3.24 0.71
N LYS A 248 -10.02 -3.79 1.38
CA LYS A 248 -10.58 -3.25 2.62
C LYS A 248 -10.61 -4.34 3.69
N PRO A 249 -9.45 -4.85 4.13
CA PRO A 249 -9.43 -5.86 5.18
C PRO A 249 -9.94 -5.25 6.49
N LEU A 250 -10.51 -6.09 7.33
CA LEU A 250 -10.91 -5.76 8.69
C LEU A 250 -9.83 -6.10 9.71
N SER A 251 -8.90 -7.00 9.37
CA SER A 251 -7.68 -7.20 10.15
C SER A 251 -6.94 -5.88 10.40
N ARG A 252 -6.39 -5.73 11.61
CA ARG A 252 -5.64 -4.53 12.03
C ARG A 252 -4.33 -4.94 12.67
N GLY A 253 -3.25 -4.40 12.14
CA GLY A 253 -1.91 -4.55 12.67
C GLY A 253 -1.47 -3.41 13.58
N ALA A 254 -0.20 -3.43 13.93
CA ALA A 254 0.48 -2.37 14.65
C ALA A 254 1.93 -2.15 14.19
N VAL A 255 2.44 -0.94 14.42
CA VAL A 255 3.83 -0.54 14.24
C VAL A 255 4.34 0.07 15.54
N THR A 256 5.35 -0.54 16.15
CA THR A 256 5.93 -0.07 17.42
C THR A 256 7.44 0.02 17.34
N ILE A 257 8.03 0.94 18.09
CA ILE A 257 9.49 0.99 18.30
C ILE A 257 9.97 -0.35 18.88
N ASN A 258 11.08 -0.86 18.34
CA ASN A 258 11.76 -2.02 18.88
C ASN A 258 12.81 -1.62 19.94
N SER A 259 13.39 -0.43 19.79
CA SER A 259 14.38 0.16 20.68
C SER A 259 14.34 1.69 20.59
N THR A 260 15.14 2.36 21.42
CA THR A 260 15.37 3.81 21.34
C THR A 260 16.41 4.20 20.29
N ASN A 261 17.09 3.23 19.66
CA ASN A 261 18.02 3.48 18.57
C ASN A 261 17.24 3.84 17.30
N PRO A 262 17.35 5.09 16.79
CA PRO A 262 16.58 5.50 15.63
C PRO A 262 16.95 4.76 14.35
N LEU A 263 18.10 4.08 14.27
CA LEU A 263 18.50 3.32 13.07
C LEU A 263 17.89 1.92 13.01
N GLU A 264 17.32 1.42 14.10
CA GLU A 264 16.69 0.09 14.13
C GLU A 264 15.28 0.14 13.56
N ASN A 265 14.91 -0.84 12.75
CA ASN A 265 13.58 -0.92 12.18
C ASN A 265 12.52 -1.08 13.29
N PRO A 266 11.32 -0.50 13.10
CA PRO A 266 10.21 -0.75 14.03
C PRO A 266 9.77 -2.23 13.91
N LEU A 267 9.11 -2.72 14.96
CA LEU A 267 8.33 -3.94 14.90
C LEU A 267 7.07 -3.67 14.07
N VAL A 268 6.84 -4.48 13.05
CA VAL A 268 5.64 -4.41 12.20
C VAL A 268 4.88 -5.72 12.36
N ASP A 269 3.72 -5.64 13.00
CA ASP A 269 2.82 -6.77 13.18
C ASP A 269 1.58 -6.54 12.30
N TYR A 270 1.52 -7.20 11.13
CA TYR A 270 0.42 -7.00 10.19
C TYR A 270 -0.91 -7.58 10.66
N ARG A 271 -0.86 -8.69 11.43
CA ARG A 271 -2.05 -9.45 11.84
C ARG A 271 -3.00 -9.76 10.67
N ALA A 272 -2.46 -9.99 9.48
CA ALA A 272 -3.24 -10.25 8.29
C ALA A 272 -4.12 -11.49 8.48
N VAL A 273 -5.36 -11.42 7.99
CA VAL A 273 -6.30 -12.55 8.02
C VAL A 273 -6.64 -13.03 9.45
N THR A 274 -6.56 -12.13 10.43
CA THR A 274 -7.00 -12.40 11.81
C THR A 274 -8.49 -12.14 11.99
N ASP A 275 -9.08 -11.26 11.18
CA ASP A 275 -10.53 -11.08 11.13
C ASP A 275 -11.19 -12.18 10.26
N PRO A 276 -12.20 -12.92 10.77
CA PRO A 276 -12.86 -13.99 10.02
C PRO A 276 -13.57 -13.49 8.76
N ALA A 277 -14.02 -12.23 8.71
CA ALA A 277 -14.63 -11.67 7.51
C ALA A 277 -13.63 -11.54 6.36
N ASP A 278 -12.34 -11.34 6.65
CA ASP A 278 -11.31 -11.30 5.61
C ASP A 278 -11.23 -12.65 4.87
N ILE A 279 -11.31 -13.77 5.61
CA ILE A 279 -11.40 -15.12 5.02
C ILE A 279 -12.66 -15.28 4.19
N GLU A 280 -13.83 -14.86 4.70
CA GLU A 280 -15.09 -15.00 3.97
C GLU A 280 -15.06 -14.23 2.63
N VAL A 281 -14.52 -13.01 2.64
CA VAL A 281 -14.37 -12.18 1.43
C VAL A 281 -13.34 -12.78 0.48
N LEU A 282 -12.19 -13.25 0.98
CA LEU A 282 -11.16 -13.90 0.18
C LEU A 282 -11.68 -15.18 -0.48
N THR A 283 -12.44 -16.02 0.24
CA THR A 283 -13.08 -17.22 -0.32
C THR A 283 -14.04 -16.84 -1.45
N ALA A 284 -14.85 -15.80 -1.27
CA ALA A 284 -15.75 -15.33 -2.33
C ALA A 284 -14.98 -14.83 -3.56
N LEU A 285 -13.94 -14.02 -3.36
CA LEU A 285 -13.08 -13.51 -4.44
C LEU A 285 -12.35 -14.63 -5.18
N PHE A 286 -11.82 -15.60 -4.44
CA PHE A 286 -11.14 -16.77 -4.99
C PHE A 286 -12.08 -17.63 -5.86
N ARG A 287 -13.31 -17.88 -5.39
CA ARG A 287 -14.33 -18.59 -6.18
C ARG A 287 -14.71 -17.83 -7.45
N LYS A 288 -14.87 -16.51 -7.36
CA LYS A 288 -15.16 -15.68 -8.54
C LYS A 288 -13.99 -15.67 -9.53
N ASN A 289 -12.75 -15.68 -9.03
CA ASN A 289 -11.57 -15.85 -9.86
C ASN A 289 -11.56 -17.22 -10.57
N ARG A 290 -11.89 -18.32 -9.87
CA ARG A 290 -12.03 -19.64 -10.50
C ARG A 290 -13.08 -19.65 -11.60
N GLU A 291 -14.25 -19.05 -11.38
CA GLU A 291 -15.31 -18.89 -12.40
C GLU A 291 -14.80 -18.14 -13.65
N LEU A 292 -14.04 -17.05 -13.46
CA LEU A 292 -13.44 -16.29 -14.55
C LEU A 292 -12.40 -17.12 -15.31
N MET A 293 -11.51 -17.79 -14.58
CA MET A 293 -10.39 -18.54 -15.17
C MET A 293 -10.84 -19.82 -15.88
N THR A 294 -12.03 -20.35 -15.58
CA THR A 294 -12.64 -21.48 -16.31
C THR A 294 -13.58 -21.06 -17.45
N ALA A 295 -13.81 -19.75 -17.65
CA ALA A 295 -14.64 -19.26 -18.75
C ALA A 295 -14.04 -19.61 -20.13
N PRO A 296 -14.87 -19.73 -21.19
CA PRO A 296 -14.44 -20.26 -22.50
C PRO A 296 -13.18 -19.59 -23.09
N ASP A 297 -13.08 -18.26 -23.01
CA ASP A 297 -11.93 -17.51 -23.52
C ASP A 297 -10.61 -17.89 -22.80
N MET A 298 -10.65 -18.13 -21.49
CA MET A 298 -9.49 -18.55 -20.71
C MET A 298 -9.20 -20.04 -20.89
N ALA A 299 -10.24 -20.87 -20.93
CA ALA A 299 -10.12 -22.30 -21.21
C ALA A 299 -9.45 -22.57 -22.57
N ALA A 300 -9.67 -21.71 -23.58
CA ALA A 300 -9.00 -21.79 -24.88
C ALA A 300 -7.46 -21.67 -24.81
N LEU A 301 -6.94 -21.05 -23.74
CA LEU A 301 -5.50 -20.98 -23.49
C LEU A 301 -4.94 -22.22 -22.77
N GLY A 302 -5.80 -23.18 -22.45
CA GLY A 302 -5.46 -24.37 -21.68
C GLY A 302 -4.95 -24.01 -20.28
N VAL A 303 -5.61 -23.05 -19.63
CA VAL A 303 -5.23 -22.65 -18.28
C VAL A 303 -5.54 -23.74 -17.27
N ALA A 304 -4.58 -24.02 -16.39
CA ALA A 304 -4.75 -24.94 -15.27
C ALA A 304 -4.23 -24.28 -13.99
N GLU A 305 -5.06 -24.29 -12.95
CA GLU A 305 -4.67 -23.81 -11.62
C GLU A 305 -3.54 -24.68 -11.07
N ALA A 306 -2.52 -24.06 -10.48
CA ALA A 306 -1.34 -24.75 -9.96
C ALA A 306 -1.33 -24.79 -8.43
N ALA A 307 -0.42 -25.60 -7.86
CA ALA A 307 -0.23 -25.69 -6.42
C ALA A 307 0.08 -24.30 -5.80
N PRO A 308 -0.42 -23.99 -4.59
CA PRO A 308 -1.08 -24.90 -3.65
C PRO A 308 -2.60 -25.07 -3.87
N PHE A 309 -3.19 -24.48 -4.92
CA PHE A 309 -4.65 -24.50 -5.12
C PHE A 309 -5.14 -25.54 -6.12
N GLY A 310 -4.29 -25.98 -7.05
CA GLY A 310 -4.63 -26.75 -8.27
C GLY A 310 -5.23 -28.16 -8.11
N GLU A 311 -5.35 -28.68 -6.91
CA GLU A 311 -6.17 -29.87 -6.61
C GLU A 311 -7.60 -29.41 -6.27
N PRO A 312 -8.64 -30.26 -6.33
CA PRO A 312 -9.98 -29.83 -5.94
C PRO A 312 -10.03 -29.56 -4.43
N ILE A 313 -9.65 -28.35 -4.02
CA ILE A 313 -9.96 -27.81 -2.71
C ILE A 313 -11.46 -27.50 -2.73
N ILE A 314 -12.24 -28.39 -2.15
CA ILE A 314 -13.71 -28.34 -2.14
C ILE A 314 -14.23 -27.69 -0.85
N ALA A 315 -13.54 -27.87 0.28
CA ALA A 315 -14.01 -27.39 1.58
C ALA A 315 -13.53 -25.97 1.94
N ASP A 316 -14.44 -25.14 2.48
CA ASP A 316 -14.11 -23.77 2.94
C ASP A 316 -13.01 -23.75 4.02
N SER A 317 -12.97 -24.77 4.89
CA SER A 317 -11.96 -24.89 5.94
C SER A 317 -10.55 -25.10 5.39
N GLU A 318 -10.42 -25.83 4.28
CA GLU A 318 -9.16 -26.11 3.62
C GLU A 318 -8.66 -24.87 2.85
N LEU A 319 -9.56 -24.09 2.25
CA LEU A 319 -9.22 -22.78 1.68
C LEU A 319 -8.67 -21.82 2.75
N ALA A 320 -9.27 -21.81 3.94
CA ALA A 320 -8.85 -20.92 5.00
C ALA A 320 -7.43 -21.24 5.52
N SER A 321 -7.03 -22.52 5.60
CA SER A 321 -5.65 -22.89 5.93
C SER A 321 -4.69 -22.55 4.80
N THR A 322 -5.05 -22.83 3.55
CA THR A 322 -4.22 -22.51 2.38
C THR A 322 -4.01 -21.01 2.22
N PHE A 323 -5.04 -20.19 2.44
CA PHE A 323 -4.91 -18.72 2.42
C PHE A 323 -3.92 -18.21 3.47
N ARG A 324 -3.95 -18.76 4.69
CA ARG A 324 -3.00 -18.34 5.74
C ARG A 324 -1.55 -18.67 5.41
N GLY A 325 -1.30 -19.72 4.61
CA GLY A 325 0.05 -20.05 4.13
C GLY A 325 0.48 -19.29 2.87
N ALA A 326 -0.47 -18.77 2.08
CA ALA A 326 -0.22 -18.19 0.75
C ALA A 326 -0.40 -16.67 0.65
N ILE A 327 -0.98 -16.02 1.67
CA ILE A 327 -1.22 -14.58 1.66
C ILE A 327 0.04 -13.81 2.00
N ASP A 328 0.37 -12.85 1.13
CA ASP A 328 1.27 -11.77 1.49
C ASP A 328 0.47 -10.72 2.27
N PRO A 329 0.86 -10.43 3.53
CA PRO A 329 0.19 -9.45 4.37
C PRO A 329 0.29 -8.01 3.83
N SER A 330 1.12 -7.78 2.81
CA SER A 330 1.36 -6.46 2.25
C SER A 330 1.37 -6.47 0.72
N ASN A 331 0.85 -5.41 0.11
CA ASN A 331 1.15 -5.08 -1.29
C ASN A 331 1.86 -3.73 -1.44
N ALA A 332 2.56 -3.32 -0.38
CA ALA A 332 3.23 -2.04 -0.22
C ALA A 332 2.29 -0.83 -0.19
N HIS A 333 1.06 -1.00 0.30
CA HIS A 333 0.09 0.07 0.53
C HIS A 333 -0.19 0.26 2.03
N GLN A 334 0.81 0.08 2.90
CA GLN A 334 0.66 0.28 4.35
C GLN A 334 0.13 1.69 4.64
N CYS A 335 -0.89 1.81 5.47
CA CYS A 335 -1.51 3.08 5.87
C CYS A 335 -1.90 3.10 7.35
N CYS A 336 -2.50 4.23 7.72
CA CYS A 336 -3.47 4.30 8.79
C CYS A 336 -2.94 4.19 10.23
N THR A 337 -1.61 4.19 10.38
CA THR A 337 -0.89 4.11 11.65
C THR A 337 -0.91 5.40 12.47
N VAL A 338 -1.42 6.50 11.92
CA VAL A 338 -1.51 7.82 12.57
C VAL A 338 -2.85 8.47 12.22
N ALA A 339 -3.92 7.68 12.34
CA ALA A 339 -5.21 7.94 11.72
C ALA A 339 -5.85 9.31 12.03
N MET A 340 -6.40 9.92 10.98
CA MET A 340 -7.23 11.12 11.02
C MET A 340 -8.66 10.77 11.42
N MET A 341 -8.91 10.79 12.72
CA MET A 341 -10.19 10.44 13.34
C MET A 341 -10.37 11.30 14.62
N PRO A 342 -11.57 11.34 15.21
CA PRO A 342 -11.74 11.91 16.55
C PRO A 342 -10.79 11.25 17.56
N ARG A 343 -10.15 12.06 18.42
CA ARG A 343 -9.22 11.56 19.45
C ARG A 343 -9.85 10.49 20.35
N ALA A 344 -11.14 10.66 20.69
CA ALA A 344 -11.89 9.70 21.51
C ALA A 344 -12.03 8.31 20.87
N LEU A 345 -11.84 8.19 19.55
CA LEU A 345 -11.86 6.94 18.79
C LEU A 345 -10.44 6.42 18.49
N GLY A 346 -9.42 6.92 19.19
CA GLY A 346 -8.02 6.58 18.94
C GLY A 346 -7.39 7.34 17.77
N GLY A 347 -8.03 8.41 17.27
CA GLY A 347 -7.42 9.28 16.26
C GLY A 347 -6.18 10.01 16.76
N VAL A 348 -5.21 10.22 15.87
CA VAL A 348 -3.94 10.90 16.17
C VAL A 348 -3.89 12.30 15.59
N VAL A 349 -4.52 12.54 14.44
CA VAL A 349 -4.56 13.87 13.81
C VAL A 349 -5.99 14.37 13.57
N SER A 350 -6.15 15.70 13.55
CA SER A 350 -7.40 16.37 13.17
C SER A 350 -7.64 16.35 11.66
N SER A 351 -8.80 16.88 11.22
CA SER A 351 -9.14 17.10 9.79
C SER A 351 -8.16 18.00 9.03
N GLU A 352 -7.35 18.77 9.74
CA GLU A 352 -6.28 19.62 9.22
C GLU A 352 -4.91 18.93 9.33
N GLN A 353 -4.88 17.63 9.64
CA GLN A 353 -3.69 16.80 9.76
C GLN A 353 -2.72 17.25 10.88
N LYS A 354 -3.23 18.03 11.86
CA LYS A 354 -2.49 18.46 13.04
C LYS A 354 -2.52 17.37 14.10
N VAL A 355 -1.37 17.05 14.70
CA VAL A 355 -1.28 16.03 15.77
C VAL A 355 -1.95 16.54 17.04
N TYR A 356 -2.85 15.75 17.62
CA TYR A 356 -3.58 16.14 18.83
C TYR A 356 -2.65 16.39 20.03
N GLY A 357 -2.98 17.38 20.85
CA GLY A 357 -2.27 17.67 22.11
C GLY A 357 -0.94 18.40 21.94
N VAL A 358 -0.49 18.66 20.71
CA VAL A 358 0.72 19.45 20.42
C VAL A 358 0.46 20.60 19.45
N LYS A 359 1.38 21.56 19.41
CA LYS A 359 1.39 22.69 18.48
C LYS A 359 2.54 22.57 17.50
N GLY A 360 2.34 23.04 16.27
CA GLY A 360 3.40 23.12 15.26
C GLY A 360 3.82 21.77 14.66
N LEU A 361 2.96 20.73 14.73
CA LEU A 361 3.26 19.40 14.17
C LEU A 361 2.11 18.88 13.31
N ARG A 362 2.42 18.44 12.08
CA ARG A 362 1.49 17.75 11.17
C ARG A 362 2.05 16.45 10.63
N VAL A 363 1.15 15.66 10.03
CA VAL A 363 1.46 14.43 9.30
C VAL A 363 0.92 14.54 7.86
N ALA A 364 1.78 14.30 6.88
CA ALA A 364 1.53 14.53 5.46
C ALA A 364 1.84 13.30 4.59
N ASP A 365 1.62 12.10 5.12
CA ASP A 365 1.80 10.84 4.41
C ASP A 365 0.61 9.89 4.62
N ILE A 366 0.65 8.72 3.99
CA ILE A 366 -0.44 7.74 4.02
C ILE A 366 -0.82 7.24 5.44
N SER A 367 0.03 7.45 6.45
CA SER A 367 -0.26 7.08 7.83
C SER A 367 -1.50 7.78 8.40
N TYR A 368 -1.84 8.99 7.91
CA TYR A 368 -3.00 9.73 8.44
C TYR A 368 -4.35 9.19 7.94
N TRP A 369 -4.38 8.29 6.97
CA TRP A 369 -5.66 7.78 6.48
C TRP A 369 -6.42 7.05 7.61
N PRO A 370 -7.73 7.22 7.76
CA PRO A 370 -8.50 6.49 8.77
C PRO A 370 -8.70 5.01 8.38
N PHE A 371 -8.77 4.73 7.07
CA PHE A 371 -9.01 3.40 6.52
C PHE A 371 -8.42 3.27 5.11
N GLN A 372 -8.20 2.03 4.68
CA GLN A 372 -7.77 1.74 3.32
C GLN A 372 -8.83 2.09 2.26
N ILE A 373 -8.37 2.57 1.11
CA ILE A 373 -9.21 2.88 -0.05
C ILE A 373 -9.10 1.78 -1.11
N SER A 374 -10.07 1.74 -2.02
CA SER A 374 -10.07 0.81 -3.14
C SER A 374 -9.22 1.32 -4.29
N GLY A 375 -7.91 1.10 -4.22
CA GLY A 375 -6.96 1.44 -5.28
C GLY A 375 -5.53 1.60 -4.77
N ALA A 376 -4.59 1.81 -5.68
CA ALA A 376 -3.21 2.14 -5.32
C ALA A 376 -3.14 3.57 -4.74
N PRO A 377 -2.33 3.82 -3.69
CA PRO A 377 -2.41 5.06 -2.93
C PRO A 377 -1.73 6.25 -3.61
N THR A 378 -0.88 6.01 -4.60
CA THR A 378 0.01 7.04 -5.17
C THR A 378 -0.73 8.28 -5.66
N ALA A 379 -1.81 8.13 -6.44
CA ALA A 379 -2.57 9.26 -6.96
C ALA A 379 -3.23 10.07 -5.82
N THR A 380 -3.85 9.37 -4.86
CA THR A 380 -4.46 9.98 -3.68
C THR A 380 -3.43 10.69 -2.80
N MET A 381 -2.21 10.17 -2.71
CA MET A 381 -1.13 10.82 -1.96
C MET A 381 -0.63 12.11 -2.60
N TYR A 382 -0.59 12.19 -3.94
CA TYR A 382 -0.34 13.47 -4.60
C TYR A 382 -1.48 14.46 -4.35
N ALA A 383 -2.73 14.01 -4.51
CA ALA A 383 -3.91 14.85 -4.29
C ALA A 383 -4.00 15.39 -2.85
N SER A 384 -3.69 14.56 -1.85
CA SER A 384 -3.67 14.99 -0.46
C SER A 384 -2.50 15.90 -0.12
N GLY A 385 -1.33 15.67 -0.71
CA GLY A 385 -0.18 16.56 -0.60
C GLY A 385 -0.49 17.95 -1.13
N GLU A 386 -1.11 18.06 -2.30
CA GLU A 386 -1.54 19.34 -2.89
C GLU A 386 -2.58 20.04 -2.02
N ARG A 387 -3.61 19.32 -1.54
CA ARG A 387 -4.62 19.88 -0.65
C ARG A 387 -4.01 20.41 0.66
N LEU A 388 -3.10 19.66 1.27
CA LEU A 388 -2.43 20.10 2.50
C LEU A 388 -1.54 21.32 2.23
N ALA A 389 -0.80 21.32 1.12
CA ALA A 389 0.02 22.46 0.74
C ALA A 389 -0.81 23.76 0.59
N GLU A 390 -1.98 23.69 -0.03
CA GLU A 390 -2.92 24.82 -0.09
C GLU A 390 -3.41 25.25 1.28
N SER A 391 -3.75 24.30 2.16
CA SER A 391 -4.16 24.61 3.54
C SER A 391 -3.06 25.33 4.33
N ILE A 392 -1.81 24.85 4.22
CA ILE A 392 -0.65 25.46 4.88
C ILE A 392 -0.38 26.86 4.33
N LYS A 393 -0.46 27.04 3.00
CA LYS A 393 -0.31 28.37 2.38
C LYS A 393 -1.33 29.36 2.93
N ARG A 394 -2.60 28.97 3.02
CA ARG A 394 -3.66 29.84 3.60
C ARG A 394 -3.39 30.15 5.06
N GLU A 395 -3.06 29.15 5.88
CA GLU A 395 -2.81 29.34 7.31
C GLU A 395 -1.64 30.30 7.56
N TYR A 396 -0.56 30.18 6.80
CA TYR A 396 0.63 31.02 6.92
C TYR A 396 0.64 32.26 6.04
N LYS A 397 -0.47 32.56 5.34
CA LYS A 397 -0.59 33.68 4.40
C LYS A 397 0.55 33.71 3.38
N LEU A 398 0.96 32.54 2.89
CA LEU A 398 1.97 32.42 1.84
C LEU A 398 1.32 32.73 0.49
N ALA A 399 2.06 33.39 -0.41
CA ALA A 399 1.55 33.72 -1.74
C ALA A 399 1.03 32.46 -2.46
N GLU A 400 -0.16 32.55 -3.06
CA GLU A 400 -0.67 31.50 -3.91
C GLU A 400 0.20 31.40 -5.17
N TYR A 401 0.50 30.16 -5.56
CA TYR A 401 1.12 29.93 -6.86
C TYR A 401 0.02 30.11 -7.91
N LYS A 402 0.12 31.16 -8.74
CA LYS A 402 -0.71 31.25 -9.95
C LYS A 402 -0.37 30.03 -10.81
N ARG A 403 -1.30 29.07 -10.90
CA ARG A 403 -1.12 27.84 -11.67
C ARG A 403 -0.92 28.12 -13.14
#